data_AF-A0A8S4SN49-F1
#
_entry.id   AF-A0A8S4SN49-F1
#
_cell.length_a   1.000
_cell.length_b   1.000
_cell.length_c   1.000
_cell.angle_alpha   90.00
_cell.angle_beta   90.00
_cell.angle_gamma   90.00
#
_symmetry.space_group_name_H-M   'P 1'
#
loop_
_entity.id
_entity.type
_entity.pdbx_description
1 polymer ?
#
loop_
_entity_poly.entity_id
_entity_poly.type
_entity_poly.pdbx_seq_one_letter_code
_entity_poly.pdbx_strand_id
1 'polypeptide(L)'
;MEKYLRPDRFDGDSSLSSTSPEWEHWKRTFNNFLAAQAVSAAPNAQAVSDDTKLQLLINHISPRVFRSNSDCTTYATAITPLDVLYIKPIKRI
;
A
#
# COMPACT_ATOMS: atom_id res chain seq x y z
N MET A 1 18.41 1.04 14.66
CA MET A 1 18.38 0.94 13.19
C MET A 1 16.99 0.54 12.79
N GLU A 2 16.31 1.31 11.95
CA GLU A 2 15.08 0.82 11.30
C GLU A 2 15.46 -0.44 10.52
N LYS A 3 14.84 -1.56 10.86
CA LYS A 3 15.24 -2.89 10.36
C LYS A 3 14.88 -3.08 8.88
N TYR A 4 14.03 -2.21 8.34
CA TYR A 4 13.57 -2.21 6.95
C TYR A 4 13.44 -0.76 6.46
N LEU A 5 13.77 -0.53 5.19
CA LEU A 5 13.63 0.78 4.57
C LEU A 5 12.15 1.16 4.47
N ARG A 6 11.84 2.41 4.81
CA ARG A 6 10.53 3.01 4.56
C ARG A 6 10.26 2.97 3.04
N PRO A 7 9.11 2.47 2.58
CA PRO A 7 8.79 2.46 1.16
C PRO A 7 8.68 3.90 0.64
N ASP A 8 9.08 4.12 -0.60
CA ASP A 8 8.81 5.37 -1.30
C ASP A 8 7.31 5.58 -1.50
N ARG A 9 6.91 6.81 -1.80
CA ARG A 9 5.51 7.11 -2.13
C ARG A 9 5.16 6.51 -3.50
N PHE A 10 4.13 5.68 -3.55
CA PHE A 10 3.61 5.17 -4.81
C PHE A 10 2.81 6.23 -5.57
N ASP A 11 3.14 6.47 -6.83
CA ASP A 11 2.50 7.45 -7.71
C ASP A 11 2.16 6.84 -9.08
N GLY A 12 1.66 5.61 -9.06
CA GLY A 12 1.37 4.85 -10.29
C GLY A 12 0.22 5.44 -11.11
N ASP A 13 0.39 5.44 -12.43
CA ASP A 13 -0.63 5.81 -13.41
C ASP A 13 -1.26 4.55 -14.02
N SER A 14 -2.55 4.33 -13.77
CA SER A 14 -3.26 3.14 -14.25
C SER A 14 -3.40 3.05 -15.77
N SER A 15 -3.07 4.12 -16.51
CA SER A 15 -3.01 4.10 -17.98
C SER A 15 -1.73 3.47 -18.53
N LEU A 16 -0.69 3.33 -17.70
CA LEU A 16 0.62 2.82 -18.09
C LEU A 16 0.73 1.33 -17.80
N SER A 17 1.28 0.58 -18.76
CA SER A 17 1.55 -0.85 -18.58
C SER A 17 2.68 -1.14 -17.60
N SER A 18 3.58 -0.18 -17.33
CA SER A 18 4.67 -0.31 -16.37
C SER A 18 4.19 -0.24 -14.92
N THR A 19 2.99 0.30 -14.67
CA THR A 19 2.51 0.53 -13.32
C THR A 19 2.10 -0.76 -12.59
N SER A 20 1.78 -1.82 -13.33
CA SER A 20 1.46 -3.13 -12.73
C SER A 20 2.64 -3.74 -11.95
N PRO A 21 3.84 -3.93 -12.56
CA PRO A 21 5.00 -4.42 -11.82
C PRO A 21 5.51 -3.43 -10.77
N GLU A 22 5.37 -2.11 -10.99
CA GLU A 22 5.70 -1.09 -9.99
C GLU A 22 4.81 -1.21 -8.74
N TRP A 23 3.51 -1.41 -8.92
CA TRP A 23 2.56 -1.64 -7.83
C TRP A 23 2.88 -2.91 -7.05
N GLU A 24 3.16 -4.02 -7.75
CA GLU A 24 3.48 -5.29 -7.09
C GLU A 24 4.75 -5.17 -6.24
N HIS A 25 5.80 -4.55 -6.79
CA HIS A 25 7.05 -4.31 -6.07
C HIS A 25 6.83 -3.38 -4.85
N TRP A 26 6.13 -2.26 -5.06
CA TRP A 26 5.82 -1.31 -3.99
C TRP A 26 5.02 -1.95 -2.87
N LYS A 27 3.95 -2.68 -3.20
CA LYS A 27 3.09 -3.37 -2.23
C LYS A 27 3.87 -4.38 -1.40
N ARG A 28 4.78 -5.13 -2.03
CA ARG A 28 5.63 -6.09 -1.30
C ARG A 28 6.57 -5.39 -0.33
N THR A 29 7.15 -4.26 -0.73
CA THR A 29 7.99 -3.42 0.15
C THR A 29 7.18 -2.81 1.30
N PHE A 30 5.97 -2.33 1.02
CA PHE A 30 5.05 -1.81 2.03
C PHE A 30 4.65 -2.88 3.06
N ASN A 31 4.35 -4.11 2.63
CA ASN A 31 4.06 -5.22 3.53
C ASN A 31 5.26 -5.59 4.43
N ASN A 32 6.48 -5.56 3.89
CA ASN A 32 7.69 -5.78 4.69
C ASN A 32 7.85 -4.68 5.75
N PHE A 33 7.58 -3.42 5.39
CA PHE A 33 7.58 -2.30 6.33
C PHE A 33 6.50 -2.45 7.42
N LEU A 34 5.29 -2.89 7.10
CA LEU A 34 4.27 -3.18 8.10
C LEU A 34 4.69 -4.30 9.07
N ALA A 35 5.30 -5.36 8.54
CA ALA A 35 5.82 -6.46 9.35
C ALA A 35 6.97 -6.00 10.27
N ALA A 36 7.84 -5.11 9.79
CA ALA A 36 8.89 -4.48 10.58
C ALA A 36 8.34 -3.75 11.80
N GLN A 37 7.27 -2.97 11.59
CA GLN A 37 6.64 -2.20 12.66
C GLN A 37 6.00 -3.10 13.71
N ALA A 38 5.40 -4.23 13.28
CA ALA A 38 4.87 -5.23 14.21
C ALA A 38 5.98 -5.85 15.09
N VAL A 39 7.16 -6.09 14.54
CA VAL A 39 8.30 -6.70 15.26
C VAL A 39 9.04 -5.69 16.14
N SER A 40 9.05 -4.41 15.78
CA SER A 40 9.71 -3.35 16.56
C SER A 40 8.88 -2.87 17.75
N ALA A 41 7.58 -3.17 17.76
CA ALA A 41 6.76 -2.96 18.93
C ALA A 41 7.13 -4.03 20.00
N ALA A 42 7.04 -3.67 21.28
CA ALA A 42 7.47 -4.50 22.43
C ALA A 42 7.10 -6.00 22.29
N PRO A 43 7.78 -6.94 22.98
CA PRO A 43 7.56 -8.39 22.83
C PRO A 43 6.10 -8.89 23.02
N ASN A 44 5.20 -8.03 23.47
CA ASN A 44 3.78 -8.29 23.70
C ASN A 44 2.87 -7.37 22.85
N ALA A 45 3.44 -6.63 21.90
CA ALA A 45 2.69 -5.68 21.10
C ALA A 45 1.84 -6.41 20.07
N GLN A 46 0.54 -6.12 20.10
CA GLN A 46 -0.39 -6.53 19.06
C GLN A 46 0.15 -6.15 17.67
N ALA A 47 -0.10 -7.03 16.69
CA ALA A 47 0.10 -6.73 15.29
C ALA A 47 -0.47 -5.36 14.93
N VAL A 48 0.19 -4.64 14.02
CA VAL A 48 -0.22 -3.29 13.56
C VAL A 48 -1.73 -3.28 13.30
N SER A 49 -2.46 -2.42 14.02
CA SER A 49 -3.91 -2.32 13.90
C SER A 49 -4.33 -1.95 12.49
N ASP A 50 -5.55 -2.31 12.10
CA ASP A 50 -6.05 -2.01 10.76
C ASP A 50 -6.07 -0.50 10.46
N ASP A 51 -6.45 0.31 11.45
CA ASP A 51 -6.38 1.79 11.36
C ASP A 51 -4.97 2.29 11.08
N THR A 52 -3.97 1.73 11.77
CA THR A 52 -2.57 2.12 11.56
C THR A 52 -2.11 1.72 10.16
N LYS A 53 -2.50 0.54 9.67
CA LYS A 53 -2.20 0.12 8.28
C LYS A 53 -2.82 1.05 7.26
N LEU A 54 -4.07 1.48 7.47
CA LEU A 54 -4.76 2.41 6.59
C LEU A 54 -4.07 3.79 6.57
N GLN A 55 -3.74 4.33 7.74
CA GLN A 55 -3.00 5.60 7.83
C GLN A 55 -1.64 5.51 7.14
N LEU A 56 -0.90 4.41 7.35
CA LEU A 56 0.38 4.18 6.68
C LEU A 56 0.20 4.05 5.17
N LEU A 57 -0.85 3.38 4.69
CA LEU A 57 -1.15 3.27 3.27
C LEU A 57 -1.37 4.66 2.66
N ILE A 58 -2.25 5.48 3.26
CA ILE A 58 -2.57 6.84 2.80
C ILE A 58 -1.31 7.71 2.73
N ASN A 59 -0.43 7.59 3.73
CA ASN A 59 0.81 8.38 3.80
C ASN A 59 1.85 7.98 2.74
N HIS A 60 1.78 6.77 2.18
CA HIS A 60 2.75 6.25 1.22
C HIS A 60 2.17 6.08 -0.19
N ILE A 61 0.99 6.64 -0.46
CA ILE A 61 0.43 6.77 -1.82
C ILE A 61 0.33 8.26 -2.19
N SER A 62 0.33 8.56 -3.49
CA SER A 62 0.17 9.93 -3.96
C SER A 62 -1.29 10.39 -3.88
N PRO A 63 -1.57 11.71 -3.87
CA PRO A 63 -2.93 12.23 -3.90
C PRO A 63 -3.76 11.72 -5.09
N ARG A 64 -3.11 11.42 -6.23
CA ARG A 64 -3.76 10.84 -7.41
C ARG A 64 -4.31 9.45 -7.09
N VAL A 65 -3.51 8.61 -6.44
CA VAL A 65 -3.86 7.24 -6.06
C VAL A 65 -4.86 7.25 -4.89
N PHE A 66 -4.73 8.21 -3.96
CA PHE A 66 -5.68 8.38 -2.86
C PHE A 66 -7.10 8.73 -3.34
N ARG A 67 -7.25 9.38 -4.49
CA ARG A 67 -8.56 9.77 -5.03
C ARG A 67 -9.53 8.60 -5.20
N SER A 68 -9.04 7.40 -5.50
CA SER A 68 -9.85 6.18 -5.59
C SER A 68 -10.13 5.52 -4.24
N ASN A 69 -9.53 6.03 -3.15
CA ASN A 69 -9.58 5.49 -1.79
C ASN A 69 -10.15 6.49 -0.77
N SER A 70 -10.70 7.63 -1.21
CA SER A 70 -11.15 8.70 -0.31
C SER A 70 -12.21 8.25 0.70
N ASP A 71 -13.00 7.25 0.32
CA ASP A 71 -14.17 6.79 1.08
C ASP A 71 -13.88 5.49 1.85
N CYS A 72 -12.65 4.96 1.77
CA CYS A 72 -12.27 3.70 2.40
C CYS A 72 -11.99 3.90 3.90
N THR A 73 -12.67 3.12 4.74
CA THR A 73 -12.54 3.20 6.21
C THR A 73 -11.67 2.09 6.80
N THR A 74 -11.30 1.08 6.00
CA THR A 74 -10.45 -0.04 6.42
C THR A 74 -9.32 -0.26 5.41
N TYR A 75 -8.22 -0.84 5.87
CA TYR A 75 -7.10 -1.18 4.99
C TYR A 75 -7.53 -2.12 3.87
N ALA A 76 -8.36 -3.14 4.18
CA ALA A 76 -8.87 -4.09 3.20
C ALA A 76 -9.70 -3.42 2.09
N THR A 77 -10.56 -2.47 2.47
CA THR A 77 -11.39 -1.70 1.52
C THR A 77 -10.57 -0.73 0.68
N ALA A 78 -9.37 -0.35 1.09
CA ALA A 78 -8.48 0.52 0.33
C ALA A 78 -7.54 -0.29 -0.61
N ILE A 79 -6.90 -1.34 -0.09
CA ILE A 79 -5.90 -2.09 -0.87
C ILE A 79 -6.51 -2.92 -2.00
N THR A 80 -7.73 -3.43 -1.80
CA THR A 80 -8.40 -4.33 -2.76
C THR A 80 -8.75 -3.61 -4.08
N PRO A 81 -9.37 -2.42 -4.08
CA PRO A 81 -9.57 -1.64 -5.29
C PRO A 81 -8.26 -1.29 -6.01
N LEU A 82 -7.19 -0.98 -5.28
CA LEU A 82 -5.88 -0.67 -5.86
C LEU A 82 -5.25 -1.89 -6.54
N ASP A 83 -5.37 -3.08 -5.93
CA ASP A 83 -4.96 -4.33 -6.58
C ASP A 83 -5.72 -4.57 -7.88
N VAL A 84 -7.04 -4.36 -7.87
CA VAL A 84 -7.84 -4.51 -9.09
C VAL A 84 -7.43 -3.47 -10.15
N LEU A 85 -7.13 -2.24 -9.74
CA LEU A 85 -6.76 -1.15 -10.64
C LEU A 85 -5.41 -1.39 -11.33
N TYR A 86 -4.43 -1.94 -10.61
CA TYR A 86 -3.05 -2.06 -11.11
C TYR A 86 -2.63 -3.47 -11.50
N ILE A 87 -3.25 -4.52 -10.96
CA ILE A 87 -2.91 -5.92 -11.29
C ILE A 87 -3.86 -6.47 -12.37
N LYS A 88 -5.11 -6.02 -12.43
CA LYS A 88 -6.06 -6.52 -13.43
C LYS A 88 -5.88 -5.76 -14.74
N PRO A 89 -5.71 -6.48 -15.87
CA PRO A 89 -5.14 -5.90 -17.07
C PRO A 89 -6.08 -4.91 -17.74
N ILE A 90 -5.44 -3.89 -18.30
CA ILE A 90 -5.87 -3.03 -19.38
C ILE A 90 -6.74 -3.83 -20.38
N LYS A 91 -8.06 -3.63 -20.37
CA LYS A 91 -8.86 -3.84 -21.59
C LYS A 91 -8.58 -2.66 -22.51
N ARG A 92 -7.57 -2.76 -23.36
CA ARG A 92 -7.54 -1.98 -24.60
C ARG A 92 -8.44 -2.70 -25.58
N ILE A 93 -9.48 -1.99 -26.02
CA ILE A 93 -10.42 -2.35 -27.09
C ILE A 93 -9.63 -2.55 -28.39
#